data_AF-A0A142BU88-F1
#
_entry.id   AF-A0A142BU88-F1
#
_cell.length_a   1.000
_cell.length_b   1.000
_cell.length_c   1.000
_cell.angle_alpha   90.00
_cell.angle_beta   90.00
_cell.angle_gamma   90.00
#
_symmetry.space_group_name_H-M   'P 1'
#
loop_
_entity.id
_entity.type
_entity.pdbx_description
1 polymer ?
#
loop_
_entity_poly.entity_id
_entity_poly.type
_entity_poly.pdbx_seq_one_letter_code
_entity_poly.pdbx_strand_id
1 'polypeptide(L)'
;RPASTKLKLKLLIYAAAKGSTTEASAARGLAAAADRHIRAAATTAKDKSRVILPAVAYGGEVAGAISSALKFLKHAVGNSKFCVGKADGTNADGNNEIDALGCGEANYDTSAPGDSYLEGDISADGFTKLTAVAAGNGHVGSNTCGVFKAITGNDGEAGGIKIAT
;
A
#
# COMPACT_ATOMS: atom_id res chain seq x y z
N ARG A 1 2.96 -0.74 25.98
CA ARG A 1 4.31 -0.14 26.15
C ARG A 1 4.49 0.71 27.45
N PRO A 2 3.53 1.51 27.95
CA PRO A 2 3.76 2.36 29.14
C PRO A 2 3.74 1.61 30.50
N ALA A 3 3.03 0.47 30.60
CA ALA A 3 2.86 -0.24 31.86
C ALA A 3 4.15 -0.89 32.39
N SER A 4 4.92 -1.58 31.54
CA SER A 4 6.13 -2.31 31.94
C SER A 4 7.29 -1.37 32.34
N THR A 5 7.44 -0.24 31.65
CA THR A 5 8.44 0.79 32.00
C THR A 5 8.11 1.46 33.33
N LYS A 6 6.84 1.79 33.55
CA LYS A 6 6.36 2.36 34.83
C LYS A 6 6.52 1.35 35.97
N LEU A 7 6.24 0.07 35.73
CA LEU A 7 6.44 -1.01 36.70
C LEU A 7 7.91 -1.19 37.08
N LYS A 8 8.81 -1.26 36.08
CA LYS A 8 10.27 -1.30 36.32
C LYS A 8 10.73 -0.14 37.19
N LEU A 9 10.30 1.09 36.87
CA LEU A 9 10.69 2.28 37.61
C LEU A 9 10.19 2.24 39.06
N LYS A 10 8.94 1.84 39.28
CA LYS A 10 8.37 1.68 40.63
C LYS A 10 9.13 0.64 41.46
N LEU A 11 9.52 -0.49 40.86
CA LEU A 11 10.30 -1.54 41.55
C LEU A 11 11.71 -1.07 41.93
N LEU A 12 12.36 -0.29 41.06
CA LEU A 12 13.68 0.29 41.36
C LEU A 12 13.60 1.35 42.47
N ILE A 13 12.57 2.21 42.45
CA ILE A 13 12.32 3.19 43.53
C ILE A 13 12.06 2.47 44.86
N TYR A 14 11.23 1.42 44.85
CA TYR A 14 10.96 0.60 46.04
C TYR A 14 12.24 -0.05 46.58
N ALA A 15 13.06 -0.64 45.70
CA ALA A 15 14.33 -1.26 46.08
C ALA A 15 15.35 -0.25 46.62
N ALA A 16 15.36 0.99 46.12
CA ALA A 16 16.21 2.06 46.63
C ALA A 16 15.76 2.52 48.03
N ALA A 17 14.45 2.66 48.24
CA ALA A 17 13.88 3.05 49.53
C ALA A 17 14.06 1.99 50.63
N LYS A 18 14.19 0.71 50.27
CA LYS A 18 14.38 -0.41 51.21
C LYS A 18 15.85 -0.79 51.46
N GLY A 19 16.82 -0.20 50.77
CA GLY A 19 18.24 -0.44 51.03
C GLY A 19 18.71 -1.87 50.66
N SER A 20 19.26 -2.60 51.63
CA SER A 20 19.87 -3.93 51.45
C SER A 20 19.01 -5.09 51.94
N THR A 21 17.70 -4.91 52.08
CA THR A 21 16.81 -6.00 52.51
C THR A 21 16.57 -7.04 51.41
N THR A 22 16.07 -8.20 51.81
CA THR A 22 15.62 -9.28 50.92
C THR A 22 14.55 -8.81 49.94
N GLU A 23 13.64 -7.92 50.37
CA GLU A 23 12.58 -7.34 49.53
C GLU A 23 13.16 -6.40 48.47
N ALA A 24 14.20 -5.63 48.80
CA ALA A 24 14.92 -4.80 47.83
C ALA A 24 15.60 -5.65 46.75
N SER A 25 16.14 -6.80 47.15
CA SER A 25 16.78 -7.77 46.25
C SER A 25 15.77 -8.42 45.31
N ALA A 26 14.62 -8.85 45.84
CA ALA A 26 13.50 -9.38 45.04
C ALA A 26 12.97 -8.34 44.04
N ALA A 27 12.78 -7.09 44.48
CA ALA A 27 12.31 -6.00 43.62
C ALA A 27 13.28 -5.68 42.47
N ARG A 28 14.60 -5.75 42.70
CA ARG A 28 15.62 -5.62 41.63
C ARG A 28 15.53 -6.78 40.63
N GLY A 29 15.30 -8.01 41.09
CA GLY A 29 15.07 -9.17 40.22
C GLY A 29 13.85 -9.01 39.30
N LEU A 30 12.72 -8.56 39.86
CA LEU A 30 11.51 -8.23 39.10
C LEU A 30 11.73 -7.07 38.11
N ALA A 31 12.52 -6.05 38.48
CA ALA A 31 12.87 -4.96 37.58
C ALA A 31 13.76 -5.43 36.41
N ALA A 32 14.67 -6.38 36.64
CA ALA A 32 15.48 -6.99 35.58
C ALA A 32 14.65 -7.85 34.63
N ALA A 33 13.68 -8.61 35.14
CA ALA A 33 12.73 -9.35 34.31
C ALA A 33 11.86 -8.40 33.47
N ALA A 34 11.37 -7.31 34.07
CA ALA A 34 10.65 -6.25 33.33
C ALA A 34 11.54 -5.61 32.25
N ASP A 35 12.83 -5.39 32.51
CA ASP A 35 13.78 -4.88 31.50
C ASP A 35 13.96 -5.86 30.33
N ARG A 36 14.04 -7.17 30.60
CA ARG A 36 14.09 -8.21 29.55
C ARG A 36 12.83 -8.18 28.68
N HIS A 37 11.64 -8.05 29.30
CA HIS A 37 10.39 -7.91 28.55
C HIS A 37 10.33 -6.60 27.73
N ILE A 38 10.82 -5.48 28.26
CA ILE A 38 10.89 -4.21 27.53
C ILE A 38 11.84 -4.34 26.32
N ARG A 39 12.99 -4.98 26.49
CA ARG A 39 13.95 -5.24 25.40
C ARG A 39 13.38 -6.18 24.36
N ALA A 40 12.74 -7.28 24.76
CA ALA A 40 12.07 -8.21 23.85
C ALA A 40 10.94 -7.54 23.05
N ALA A 41 10.18 -6.65 23.69
CA ALA A 41 9.18 -5.84 22.99
C ALA A 41 9.83 -4.83 22.02
N ALA A 42 10.99 -4.27 22.36
CA ALA A 42 11.74 -3.37 21.48
C ALA A 42 12.37 -4.10 20.28
N THR A 43 12.90 -5.31 20.46
CA THR A 43 13.39 -6.13 19.35
C THR A 43 12.25 -6.59 18.45
N THR A 44 11.14 -7.04 19.03
CA THR A 44 9.92 -7.38 18.26
C THR A 44 9.43 -6.19 17.45
N ALA A 45 9.42 -4.98 18.02
CA ALA A 45 9.06 -3.78 17.29
C ALA A 45 10.04 -3.49 16.14
N LYS A 46 11.36 -3.62 16.37
CA LYS A 46 12.39 -3.48 15.34
C LYS A 46 12.20 -4.48 14.19
N ASP A 47 11.93 -5.74 14.51
CA ASP A 47 11.74 -6.79 13.51
C ASP A 47 10.44 -6.58 12.73
N LYS A 48 9.36 -6.17 13.40
CA LYS A 48 8.12 -5.77 12.72
C LYS A 48 8.33 -4.55 11.82
N SER A 49 9.05 -3.52 12.27
CA SER A 49 9.36 -2.35 11.44
C SER A 49 10.17 -2.70 10.19
N ARG A 50 11.08 -3.67 10.27
CA ARG A 50 11.85 -4.17 9.11
C ARG A 50 10.99 -4.81 8.03
N VAL A 51 9.82 -5.33 8.39
CA VAL A 51 8.88 -5.95 7.44
C VAL A 51 7.82 -4.94 6.98
N ILE A 52 7.27 -4.16 7.90
CA ILE A 52 6.17 -3.23 7.62
C ILE A 52 6.63 -2.06 6.75
N LEU A 53 7.81 -1.48 7.02
CA LEU A 53 8.29 -0.31 6.25
C LEU A 53 8.45 -0.63 4.75
N PRO A 54 9.13 -1.73 4.35
CA PRO A 54 9.18 -2.12 2.95
C PRO A 54 7.80 -2.47 2.38
N ALA A 55 6.94 -3.18 3.14
CA ALA A 55 5.61 -3.54 2.66
C ALA A 55 4.75 -2.31 2.33
N VAL A 56 4.80 -1.28 3.16
CA VAL A 56 4.11 0.00 2.91
C VAL A 56 4.74 0.74 1.73
N ALA A 57 6.08 0.77 1.64
CA ALA A 57 6.77 1.42 0.54
C ALA A 57 6.42 0.78 -0.82
N TYR A 58 6.60 -0.53 -0.96
CA TYR A 58 6.30 -1.24 -2.20
C TYR A 58 4.80 -1.23 -2.51
N GLY A 59 3.93 -1.40 -1.51
CA GLY A 59 2.49 -1.29 -1.71
C GLY A 59 2.08 0.09 -2.23
N GLY A 60 2.66 1.15 -1.67
CA GLY A 60 2.44 2.53 -2.10
C GLY A 60 2.97 2.81 -3.51
N GLU A 61 4.18 2.32 -3.84
CA GLU A 61 4.76 2.45 -5.19
C GLU A 61 3.89 1.78 -6.25
N VAL A 62 3.45 0.54 -6.01
CA VAL A 62 2.59 -0.21 -6.94
C VAL A 62 1.24 0.48 -7.11
N ALA A 63 0.60 0.88 -6.00
CA ALA A 63 -0.68 1.59 -6.06
C ALA A 63 -0.54 2.93 -6.81
N GLY A 64 0.54 3.68 -6.57
CA GLY A 64 0.84 4.92 -7.28
C GLY A 64 1.08 4.73 -8.78
N ALA A 65 1.83 3.70 -9.17
CA ALA A 65 2.06 3.36 -10.57
C ALA A 65 0.76 2.99 -11.31
N ILE A 66 -0.09 2.17 -10.69
CA ILE A 66 -1.39 1.78 -11.28
C ILE A 66 -2.31 2.99 -11.40
N SER A 67 -2.51 3.75 -10.33
CA SER A 67 -3.40 4.91 -10.32
C SER A 67 -2.92 6.01 -11.26
N SER A 68 -1.61 6.25 -11.36
CA SER A 68 -1.06 7.23 -12.31
C SER A 68 -1.25 6.80 -13.77
N ALA A 69 -1.03 5.53 -14.10
CA ALA A 69 -1.29 5.01 -15.44
C ALA A 69 -2.78 5.13 -15.82
N LEU A 70 -3.69 4.77 -14.91
CA LEU A 70 -5.14 4.91 -15.14
C LEU A 70 -5.57 6.36 -15.27
N LYS A 71 -5.03 7.27 -14.45
CA LYS A 71 -5.28 8.71 -14.58
C LYS A 71 -4.74 9.27 -15.88
N PHE A 72 -3.57 8.83 -16.34
CA PHE A 72 -3.06 9.21 -17.64
C PHE A 72 -4.03 8.80 -18.75
N LEU A 73 -4.52 7.54 -18.75
CA LEU A 73 -5.51 7.08 -19.72
C LEU A 73 -6.86 7.82 -19.60
N LYS A 74 -7.29 8.14 -18.38
CA LYS A 74 -8.48 8.98 -18.10
C LYS A 74 -8.41 10.34 -18.79
N HIS A 75 -7.22 10.93 -18.86
CA HIS A 75 -6.98 12.26 -19.43
C HIS A 75 -6.58 12.20 -20.91
N ALA A 76 -6.26 11.02 -21.44
CA ALA A 76 -5.99 10.79 -22.86
C ALA A 76 -7.30 10.73 -23.67
N VAL A 77 -8.04 11.84 -23.68
CA VAL A 77 -9.39 11.97 -24.29
C VAL A 77 -9.42 13.12 -25.32
N GLY A 78 -10.31 13.03 -26.31
CA GLY A 78 -10.53 14.10 -27.30
C GLY A 78 -11.54 13.71 -28.38
N ASN A 79 -12.28 14.65 -28.98
CA ASN A 79 -13.27 14.39 -30.07
C ASN A 79 -14.10 13.10 -29.91
N SER A 80 -14.74 12.91 -28.74
CA SER A 80 -15.55 11.72 -28.42
C SER A 80 -14.75 10.39 -28.38
N LYS A 81 -13.44 10.47 -28.20
CA LYS A 81 -12.50 9.36 -28.02
C LYS A 81 -12.03 9.29 -26.58
N PHE A 82 -11.77 8.07 -26.10
CA PHE A 82 -11.42 7.76 -24.72
C PHE A 82 -10.56 6.50 -24.66
N CYS A 83 -9.70 6.44 -23.65
CA CYS A 83 -8.76 5.34 -23.44
C CYS A 83 -9.16 4.36 -22.33
N VAL A 84 -10.24 4.64 -21.60
CA VAL A 84 -10.76 3.77 -20.54
C VAL A 84 -12.22 3.44 -20.82
N GLY A 85 -12.51 2.14 -20.91
CA GLY A 85 -13.85 1.62 -21.13
C GLY A 85 -14.60 1.43 -19.82
N LYS A 86 -15.92 1.31 -19.91
CA LYS A 86 -16.75 0.94 -18.76
C LYS A 86 -16.38 -0.43 -18.21
N ALA A 87 -16.53 -0.61 -16.90
CA ALA A 87 -16.26 -1.87 -16.23
C ALA A 87 -17.23 -3.00 -16.64
N ASP A 88 -18.41 -2.65 -17.17
CA ASP A 88 -19.41 -3.60 -17.67
C ASP A 88 -19.05 -4.24 -19.03
N GLY A 89 -17.89 -3.87 -19.60
CA GLY A 89 -17.41 -4.40 -20.88
C GLY A 89 -18.07 -3.79 -22.11
N THR A 90 -18.91 -2.76 -21.94
CA THR A 90 -19.42 -2.00 -23.08
C THR A 90 -18.34 -1.11 -23.69
N ASN A 91 -18.41 -0.90 -25.01
CA ASN A 91 -17.52 0.02 -25.74
C ASN A 91 -17.93 1.49 -25.51
N ALA A 92 -18.08 1.89 -24.24
CA ALA A 92 -18.49 3.22 -23.82
C ALA A 92 -17.45 3.84 -22.88
N ASP A 93 -17.50 5.16 -22.75
CA ASP A 93 -16.58 5.93 -21.90
C ASP A 93 -16.77 5.57 -20.43
N GLY A 94 -15.70 5.03 -19.81
CA GLY A 94 -15.63 4.65 -18.40
C GLY A 94 -14.83 5.61 -17.52
N ASN A 95 -14.42 6.78 -18.02
CA ASN A 95 -13.54 7.70 -17.28
C ASN A 95 -14.07 8.12 -15.90
N ASN A 96 -15.40 8.18 -15.75
CA ASN A 96 -16.05 8.55 -14.50
C ASN A 96 -16.06 7.41 -13.47
N GLU A 97 -15.77 6.17 -13.88
CA GLU A 97 -15.79 4.99 -13.00
C GLU A 97 -14.45 4.79 -12.29
N ILE A 98 -13.34 5.34 -12.82
CA ILE A 98 -11.98 5.12 -12.31
C ILE A 98 -11.85 5.51 -10.83
N ASP A 99 -12.33 6.71 -10.45
CA ASP A 99 -12.24 7.18 -9.08
C ASP A 99 -13.19 6.39 -8.17
N ALA A 100 -14.39 6.07 -8.67
CA ALA A 100 -15.42 5.31 -7.94
C ALA A 100 -14.99 3.86 -7.66
N LEU A 101 -14.14 3.29 -8.51
CA LEU A 101 -13.56 1.96 -8.35
C LEU A 101 -12.28 1.95 -7.50
N GLY A 102 -11.90 3.09 -6.92
CA GLY A 102 -10.81 3.19 -5.94
C GLY A 102 -9.48 3.70 -6.48
N CYS A 103 -9.38 4.09 -7.76
CA CYS A 103 -8.17 4.66 -8.36
C CYS A 103 -8.10 6.20 -8.28
N GLY A 104 -8.76 6.77 -7.26
CA GLY A 104 -8.79 8.21 -7.00
C GLY A 104 -7.47 8.78 -6.45
N GLU A 105 -7.51 10.02 -5.95
CA GLU A 105 -6.40 10.55 -5.17
C GLU A 105 -6.20 9.76 -3.88
N ALA A 106 -4.94 9.47 -3.56
CA ALA A 106 -4.63 8.68 -2.38
C ALA A 106 -4.96 9.48 -1.12
N ASN A 107 -5.90 8.97 -0.32
CA ASN A 107 -6.27 9.54 0.97
C ASN A 107 -5.87 8.55 2.07
N TYR A 108 -4.73 8.80 2.71
CA TYR A 108 -4.22 7.94 3.78
C TYR A 108 -4.68 8.46 5.13
N ASP A 109 -5.70 7.82 5.72
CA ASP A 109 -5.97 8.00 7.14
C ASP A 109 -4.94 7.18 7.96
N THR A 110 -4.00 7.89 8.57
CA THR A 110 -2.95 7.29 9.40
C THR A 110 -3.36 7.16 10.87
N SER A 111 -4.58 7.59 11.23
CA SER A 111 -5.08 7.65 12.60
C SER A 111 -5.82 6.39 13.06
N ALA A 112 -6.28 5.55 12.13
CA ALA A 112 -6.91 4.27 12.40
C ALA A 112 -5.92 3.10 12.25
N PRO A 113 -6.06 2.00 13.04
CA PRO A 113 -5.40 0.75 12.69
C PRO A 113 -5.87 0.36 11.28
N GLY A 114 -4.94 0.30 10.32
CA GLY A 114 -5.27 0.03 8.93
C GLY A 114 -6.14 -1.22 8.80
N ASP A 115 -7.16 -1.12 7.96
CA ASP A 115 -7.99 -2.27 7.62
C ASP A 115 -7.09 -3.40 7.09
N SER A 116 -7.46 -4.65 7.41
CA SER A 116 -6.84 -5.79 6.75
C SER A 116 -7.07 -5.64 5.24
N TYR A 117 -6.12 -6.09 4.41
CA TYR A 117 -6.33 -6.10 2.95
C TYR A 117 -7.70 -6.69 2.64
N LEU A 118 -8.45 -6.10 1.69
CA LEU A 118 -9.76 -6.62 1.28
C LEU A 118 -9.59 -8.10 0.91
N GLU A 119 -10.15 -8.96 1.77
CA GLU A 119 -10.07 -10.41 1.62
C GLU A 119 -10.60 -10.77 0.23
N GLY A 120 -9.75 -11.37 -0.60
CA GLY A 120 -10.11 -11.81 -1.95
C GLY A 120 -9.48 -11.04 -3.12
N ASP A 121 -8.77 -9.92 -2.89
CA ASP A 121 -8.01 -9.20 -3.94
C ASP A 121 -6.51 -9.56 -3.94
N ILE A 122 -5.99 -9.88 -2.76
CA ILE A 122 -4.59 -10.25 -2.53
C ILE A 122 -4.58 -11.49 -1.63
N SER A 123 -3.83 -12.50 -2.04
CA SER A 123 -3.60 -13.73 -1.28
C SER A 123 -2.10 -13.95 -1.06
N ALA A 124 -1.73 -15.02 -0.34
CA ALA A 124 -0.33 -15.43 -0.21
C ALA A 124 0.32 -15.73 -1.57
N ASP A 125 -0.47 -16.09 -2.58
CA ASP A 125 -0.01 -16.43 -3.93
C ASP A 125 0.04 -15.20 -4.86
N GLY A 126 -0.40 -14.03 -4.40
CA GLY A 126 -0.37 -12.77 -5.14
C GLY A 126 -1.75 -12.16 -5.42
N PHE A 127 -1.84 -11.34 -6.47
CA PHE A 127 -3.07 -10.64 -6.89
C PHE A 127 -4.04 -11.61 -7.56
N THR A 128 -5.13 -11.93 -6.88
CA THR A 128 -6.09 -12.98 -7.29
C THR A 128 -6.97 -12.57 -8.47
N LYS A 129 -7.22 -11.26 -8.62
CA LYS A 129 -8.05 -10.70 -9.71
C LYS A 129 -7.25 -10.27 -10.94
N LEU A 130 -5.93 -10.14 -10.82
CA LEU A 130 -5.07 -9.82 -11.96
C LEU A 130 -4.77 -11.10 -12.74
N THR A 131 -5.54 -11.32 -13.79
CA THR A 131 -5.35 -12.44 -14.72
C THR A 131 -4.73 -11.96 -16.02
N ALA A 132 -3.99 -12.85 -16.70
CA ALA A 132 -3.43 -12.53 -18.00
C ALA A 132 -4.57 -12.26 -19.01
N VAL A 133 -4.59 -11.05 -19.56
CA VAL A 133 -5.50 -10.69 -20.63
C VAL A 133 -4.93 -11.25 -21.94
N ALA A 134 -5.64 -12.19 -22.55
CA ALA A 134 -5.22 -12.77 -23.82
C ALA A 134 -5.21 -11.72 -24.94
N ALA A 135 -4.30 -11.88 -25.91
CA ALA A 135 -4.18 -10.97 -27.04
C ALA A 135 -5.52 -10.79 -27.76
N GLY A 136 -5.87 -9.54 -28.09
CA GLY A 136 -7.16 -9.18 -28.68
C GLY A 136 -8.28 -8.92 -27.66
N ASN A 137 -8.04 -9.10 -26.36
CA ASN A 137 -8.94 -8.67 -25.29
C ASN A 137 -8.38 -7.43 -24.57
N GLY A 138 -9.22 -6.78 -23.74
CA GLY A 138 -8.80 -5.66 -22.89
C GLY A 138 -8.61 -4.33 -23.64
N HIS A 139 -9.21 -4.18 -24.82
CA HIS A 139 -9.24 -2.92 -25.53
C HIS A 139 -10.66 -2.34 -25.53
N VAL A 140 -10.77 -1.02 -25.42
CA VAL A 140 -11.98 -0.31 -25.87
C VAL A 140 -12.04 -0.45 -27.40
N GLY A 141 -13.26 -0.53 -27.96
CA GLY A 141 -13.52 -0.67 -29.40
C GLY A 141 -12.60 0.11 -30.36
N SER A 142 -12.56 -0.29 -31.63
CA SER A 142 -11.57 0.20 -32.59
C SER A 142 -11.50 1.74 -32.72
N ASN A 143 -10.28 2.29 -32.86
CA ASN A 143 -10.01 3.73 -33.06
C ASN A 143 -10.55 4.66 -31.96
N THR A 144 -10.55 4.21 -30.71
CA THR A 144 -10.98 4.99 -29.53
C THR A 144 -9.81 5.51 -28.69
N CYS A 145 -8.69 4.78 -28.65
CA CYS A 145 -7.51 5.16 -27.90
C CYS A 145 -6.25 5.15 -28.78
N GLY A 146 -5.58 6.29 -28.90
CA GLY A 146 -4.35 6.44 -29.69
C GLY A 146 -3.07 6.07 -28.94
N VAL A 147 -3.09 6.04 -27.60
CA VAL A 147 -1.93 5.77 -26.74
C VAL A 147 -1.20 4.49 -27.12
N PHE A 148 -1.95 3.42 -27.42
CA PHE A 148 -1.40 2.10 -27.71
C PHE A 148 -1.17 1.83 -29.20
N LYS A 149 -1.44 2.82 -30.08
CA LYS A 149 -1.26 2.65 -31.52
C LYS A 149 0.20 2.88 -31.89
N ALA A 150 0.83 1.87 -32.49
CA ALA A 150 2.15 2.02 -33.08
C ALA A 150 2.11 3.07 -34.21
N ILE A 151 3.02 4.06 -34.17
CA ILE A 151 3.16 5.03 -35.27
C ILE A 151 3.95 4.38 -36.39
N THR A 152 3.31 4.19 -37.54
CA THR A 152 3.95 3.74 -38.78
C THR A 152 4.05 4.91 -39.76
N GLY A 153 5.06 5.78 -39.62
CA GLY A 153 5.28 6.91 -40.55
C GLY A 153 5.36 8.29 -39.88
N ASN A 154 5.55 9.32 -40.72
CA ASN A 154 5.69 10.73 -40.32
C ASN A 154 4.34 11.44 -40.44
N ASP A 155 3.31 10.90 -39.79
CA ASP A 155 1.93 11.31 -40.05
C ASP A 155 1.46 12.27 -38.97
N GLY A 156 1.41 13.56 -39.32
CA GLY A 156 0.85 14.65 -38.51
C GLY A 156 -0.67 14.57 -38.24
N GLU A 157 -1.28 13.39 -38.42
CA GLU A 157 -2.73 13.15 -38.29
C GLU A 157 -3.05 11.89 -37.45
N ALA A 158 -2.05 11.08 -37.05
CA ALA A 158 -2.26 9.91 -36.21
C ALA A 158 -1.86 10.21 -34.76
N GLY A 159 -2.84 10.56 -33.92
CA GLY A 159 -2.68 10.91 -32.49
C GLY A 159 -2.22 9.76 -31.59
N GLY A 160 -1.10 9.12 -31.89
CA GLY A 160 -0.43 8.13 -31.04
C GLY A 160 0.86 8.66 -30.42
N ILE A 161 1.31 8.01 -29.34
CA ILE A 161 2.62 8.27 -28.72
C ILE A 161 3.60 7.21 -29.21
N LYS A 162 4.69 7.62 -29.86
CA LYS A 162 5.77 6.71 -30.28
C LYS A 162 6.62 6.34 -29.07
N ILE A 163 6.36 5.17 -28.47
CA ILE A 163 7.32 4.54 -27.54
C ILE A 163 8.24 3.68 -28.40
N ALA A 164 9.38 4.25 -28.81
CA ALA A 164 10.39 3.53 -29.55
C ALA A 164 11.02 2.43 -28.67
N THR A 165 11.28 1.27 -29.26
CA THR A 165 12.11 0.20 -28.67
C THR A 165 13.57 0.44 -29.03
#